data_AF-A0A2E0MW23-F1
#
_entry.id   AF-A0A2E0MW23-F1
#
_cell.length_a   1.000
_cell.length_b   1.000
_cell.length_c   1.000
_cell.angle_alpha   90.00
_cell.angle_beta   90.00
_cell.angle_gamma   90.00
#
_symmetry.space_group_name_H-M   'P 1'
#
loop_
_entity.id
_entity.type
_entity.pdbx_description
1 polymer ?
#
loop_
_entity_poly.entity_id
_entity_poly.type
_entity_poly.pdbx_seq_one_letter_code
_entity_poly.pdbx_strand_id
1 'polypeptide(L)'
;MTDDVSIRMSSDDALAPPMSLFAPRPDKKGPKTIAILLVLGSILMLITGWGDFQNSQAEDFPEADLDDILENYQNQEINITAEEYQEYHDEIREDGAYSVRGYSLMAGGLLVMTGGLLLFRLNILGVKLSLAGAIIGLLGGFGGSWMMTQVSAEMLPEQVTVVNELLSYICGVCMAICVAMAALPILNSSARAALNEKVTLVNEEE
;
A
#
# COMPACT_ATOMS: atom_id res chain seq x y z
N MET A 1 61.18 -17.96 -13.38
CA MET A 1 60.87 -16.60 -12.89
C MET A 1 59.74 -16.12 -13.76
N THR A 2 58.58 -15.92 -13.16
CA THR A 2 57.32 -15.64 -13.86
C THR A 2 57.29 -14.15 -14.18
N ASP A 3 57.26 -13.79 -15.46
CA ASP A 3 57.15 -12.41 -15.89
C ASP A 3 55.73 -11.91 -15.60
N ASP A 4 55.60 -11.09 -14.55
CA ASP A 4 54.39 -10.29 -14.28
C ASP A 4 54.28 -9.20 -15.36
N VAL A 5 53.49 -9.48 -16.39
CA VAL A 5 53.09 -8.48 -17.38
C VAL A 5 52.09 -7.52 -16.72
N SER A 6 52.62 -6.48 -16.09
CA SER A 6 51.85 -5.33 -15.60
C SER A 6 51.50 -4.42 -16.78
N ILE A 7 50.31 -4.57 -17.35
CA ILE A 7 49.75 -3.58 -18.27
C ILE A 7 49.31 -2.36 -17.45
N ARG A 8 50.21 -1.39 -17.25
CA ARG A 8 49.86 -0.04 -16.79
C ARG A 8 49.81 0.87 -18.02
N MET A 9 48.61 1.37 -18.36
CA MET A 9 48.47 2.46 -19.33
C MET A 9 49.24 3.67 -18.81
N SER A 10 50.19 4.15 -19.61
CA SER A 10 50.86 5.44 -19.40
C SER A 10 49.83 6.56 -19.40
N SER A 11 50.00 7.46 -18.44
CA SER A 11 49.03 8.42 -17.89
C SER A 11 48.53 9.54 -18.81
N ASP A 12 48.90 9.60 -20.09
CA ASP A 12 48.58 10.75 -20.95
C ASP A 12 47.43 10.47 -21.94
N ASP A 13 47.07 9.20 -22.16
CA ASP A 13 45.92 8.78 -23.00
C ASP A 13 44.84 8.02 -22.20
N ALA A 14 44.90 8.06 -20.87
CA ALA A 14 43.87 7.51 -20.01
C ALA A 14 42.64 8.44 -20.00
N LEU A 15 41.99 8.60 -21.16
CA LEU A 15 40.63 9.11 -21.24
C LEU A 15 39.77 8.21 -20.36
N ALA A 16 39.37 8.75 -19.20
CA ALA A 16 38.41 8.07 -18.35
C ALA A 16 37.23 7.63 -19.24
N PRO A 17 36.82 6.35 -19.18
CA PRO A 17 35.69 5.86 -19.98
C PRO A 17 34.52 6.84 -19.85
N PRO A 18 33.85 7.20 -20.95
CA PRO A 18 32.85 8.27 -20.93
C PRO A 18 31.79 7.94 -19.90
N MET A 19 31.39 8.94 -19.10
CA MET A 19 30.42 8.74 -17.99
C MET A 19 29.09 8.09 -18.43
N SER A 20 28.76 8.15 -19.73
CA SER A 20 27.62 7.47 -20.33
C SER A 20 27.71 5.93 -20.27
N LEU A 21 28.91 5.35 -20.15
CA LEU A 21 29.12 3.91 -20.06
C LEU A 21 28.64 3.32 -18.71
N PHE A 22 28.62 4.15 -17.65
CA PHE A 22 28.17 3.78 -16.30
C PHE A 22 26.81 4.38 -15.93
N ALA A 23 26.17 5.12 -16.84
CA ALA A 23 24.86 5.68 -16.58
C ALA A 23 23.82 4.55 -16.43
N PRO A 24 22.94 4.60 -15.39
CA PRO A 24 21.87 3.62 -15.23
C PRO A 24 20.98 3.63 -16.47
N ARG A 25 20.78 2.45 -17.08
CA ARG A 25 19.85 2.33 -18.20
C ARG A 25 18.41 2.51 -17.68
N PRO A 26 17.58 3.37 -18.31
CA PRO A 26 16.22 3.59 -17.86
C PRO A 26 15.39 2.31 -18.00
N ASP A 27 14.88 1.80 -16.88
CA ASP A 27 13.94 0.68 -16.86
C ASP A 27 12.50 1.19 -16.77
N LYS A 28 11.76 1.03 -17.87
CA LYS A 28 10.34 1.41 -17.97
C LYS A 28 9.39 0.31 -17.50
N LYS A 29 9.83 -0.95 -17.45
CA LYS A 29 8.96 -2.09 -17.15
C LYS A 29 8.72 -2.21 -15.66
N GLY A 30 9.75 -2.09 -14.83
CA GLY A 30 9.64 -2.14 -13.37
C GLY A 30 8.59 -1.18 -12.79
N PRO A 31 8.71 0.14 -13.04
CA PRO A 31 7.73 1.12 -12.55
C PRO A 31 6.30 0.88 -13.04
N LYS A 32 6.12 0.40 -14.28
CA LYS A 32 4.78 0.09 -14.83
C LYS A 32 4.15 -1.12 -14.18
N THR A 33 4.92 -2.17 -13.88
CA THR A 33 4.41 -3.34 -13.14
C THR A 33 4.02 -2.94 -11.72
N ILE A 34 4.85 -2.16 -11.04
CA ILE A 34 4.55 -1.62 -9.71
C ILE A 34 3.26 -0.79 -9.75
N ALA A 35 3.09 0.07 -10.75
CA ALA A 35 1.88 0.87 -10.92
C ALA A 35 0.61 0.01 -11.00
N ILE A 36 0.64 -1.10 -11.76
CA ILE A 36 -0.51 -2.01 -11.87
C ILE A 36 -0.84 -2.63 -10.50
N LEU A 37 0.18 -3.10 -9.77
CA LEU A 37 -0.01 -3.69 -8.44
C LEU A 37 -0.59 -2.67 -7.44
N LEU A 38 -0.11 -1.43 -7.47
CA LEU A 38 -0.64 -0.34 -6.64
C LEU A 38 -2.09 0.00 -6.97
N VAL A 39 -2.46 0.00 -8.27
CA VAL A 39 -3.86 0.21 -8.67
C VAL A 39 -4.75 -0.92 -8.14
N LEU A 40 -4.34 -2.18 -8.28
CA LEU A 40 -5.10 -3.31 -7.72
C LEU A 40 -5.22 -3.22 -6.20
N GLY A 41 -4.14 -2.89 -5.49
CA GLY A 41 -4.16 -2.67 -4.05
C GLY A 41 -5.10 -1.52 -3.66
N SER A 42 -5.10 -0.43 -4.42
CA SER A 42 -5.98 0.72 -4.15
C SER A 42 -7.47 0.39 -4.31
N ILE A 43 -7.82 -0.52 -5.22
CA ILE A 43 -9.22 -0.97 -5.35
C ILE A 43 -9.66 -1.69 -4.07
N LEU A 44 -8.81 -2.57 -3.53
CA LEU A 44 -9.10 -3.24 -2.25
C LEU A 44 -9.24 -2.23 -1.11
N MET A 45 -8.34 -1.24 -1.03
CA MET A 45 -8.44 -0.16 -0.04
C MET A 45 -9.77 0.59 -0.13
N LEU A 46 -10.21 0.93 -1.36
CA LEU A 46 -11.46 1.65 -1.59
C LEU A 46 -12.68 0.81 -1.20
N ILE A 47 -12.70 -0.48 -1.53
CA ILE A 47 -13.81 -1.39 -1.18
C ILE A 47 -13.89 -1.55 0.34
N THR A 48 -12.78 -1.84 1.02
CA THR A 48 -12.75 -1.97 2.48
C THR A 48 -13.12 -0.66 3.16
N GLY A 49 -12.54 0.45 2.72
CA GLY A 49 -12.85 1.77 3.28
C GLY A 49 -14.31 2.19 3.06
N TRP A 50 -14.92 1.79 1.94
CA TRP A 50 -16.34 2.02 1.69
C TRP A 50 -17.25 1.19 2.58
N GLY A 51 -16.88 -0.06 2.88
CA GLY A 51 -17.58 -0.89 3.87
C GLY A 51 -17.55 -0.25 5.26
N ASP A 52 -16.36 0.13 5.72
CA ASP A 52 -16.19 0.77 7.03
C ASP A 52 -16.91 2.14 7.11
N PHE A 53 -16.92 2.91 6.01
CA PHE A 53 -17.69 4.15 5.94
C PHE A 53 -19.20 3.91 6.01
N GLN A 54 -19.72 2.84 5.41
CA GLN A 54 -21.15 2.51 5.55
C GLN A 54 -21.45 2.11 7.00
N ASN A 55 -20.60 1.28 7.61
CA ASN A 55 -20.77 0.84 8.99
C ASN A 55 -20.65 2.00 9.99
N SER A 56 -19.83 3.02 9.73
CA SER A 56 -19.79 4.21 10.59
C SER A 56 -21.09 5.02 10.57
N GLN A 57 -21.89 4.89 9.51
CA GLN A 57 -23.14 5.63 9.33
C GLN A 57 -24.38 4.80 9.67
N ALA A 58 -24.26 3.47 9.73
CA ALA A 58 -25.35 2.57 10.09
C ALA A 58 -25.54 2.55 11.61
N GLU A 59 -26.79 2.61 12.07
CA GLU A 59 -27.11 2.42 13.49
C GLU A 59 -26.80 0.97 13.88
N ASP A 60 -27.46 0.02 13.20
CA ASP A 60 -27.20 -1.41 13.39
C ASP A 60 -26.33 -1.99 12.29
N PHE A 61 -25.57 -3.04 12.62
CA PHE A 61 -24.88 -3.86 11.62
C PHE A 61 -25.91 -4.64 10.77
N PRO A 62 -25.77 -4.71 9.43
CA PRO A 62 -26.75 -5.37 8.57
C PRO A 62 -26.98 -6.84 8.94
N GLU A 63 -28.24 -7.22 9.20
CA GLU A 63 -28.60 -8.60 9.62
C GLU A 63 -28.11 -9.67 8.64
N ALA A 64 -28.19 -9.41 7.33
CA ALA A 64 -27.73 -10.34 6.30
C ALA A 64 -26.23 -10.64 6.38
N ASP A 65 -25.42 -9.64 6.72
CA ASP A 65 -23.97 -9.81 6.90
C ASP A 65 -23.65 -10.39 8.30
N LEU A 66 -24.48 -10.07 9.29
CA LEU A 66 -24.34 -10.55 10.67
C LEU A 66 -24.52 -12.08 10.74
N ASP A 67 -25.57 -12.61 10.10
CA ASP A 67 -25.86 -14.04 10.11
C ASP A 67 -24.70 -14.87 9.56
N ASP A 68 -24.10 -14.44 8.45
CA ASP A 68 -22.93 -15.08 7.83
C ASP A 68 -21.70 -15.06 8.77
N ILE A 69 -21.50 -13.95 9.50
CA ILE A 69 -20.41 -13.80 10.47
C ILE A 69 -20.63 -14.73 11.67
N LEU A 70 -21.84 -14.75 12.23
CA LEU A 70 -22.18 -15.59 13.37
C LEU A 70 -22.12 -17.08 13.02
N GLU A 71 -22.59 -17.48 11.83
CA GLU A 71 -22.45 -18.85 11.34
C GLU A 71 -20.96 -19.24 11.25
N ASN A 72 -20.09 -18.32 10.79
CA ASN A 72 -18.66 -18.57 10.74
C ASN A 72 -18.04 -18.79 12.13
N TYR A 73 -18.43 -17.99 13.13
CA TYR A 73 -17.98 -18.17 14.51
C TYR A 73 -18.50 -19.46 15.13
N GLN A 74 -19.78 -19.79 14.93
CA GLN A 74 -20.38 -21.03 15.44
C GLN A 74 -19.71 -22.27 14.86
N ASN A 75 -19.34 -22.25 13.57
CA ASN A 75 -18.57 -23.31 12.93
C ASN A 75 -17.16 -23.49 13.53
N GLN A 76 -16.63 -22.47 14.20
CA GLN A 76 -15.36 -22.50 14.93
C GLN A 76 -15.54 -22.77 16.44
N GLU A 77 -16.74 -23.20 16.85
CA GLU A 77 -17.11 -23.43 18.26
C GLU A 77 -17.06 -22.16 19.13
N ILE A 78 -17.14 -20.99 18.51
CA ILE A 78 -17.19 -19.69 19.17
C ILE A 78 -18.66 -19.25 19.23
N ASN A 79 -19.23 -19.20 20.44
CA ASN A 79 -20.59 -18.70 20.64
C ASN A 79 -20.57 -17.22 20.99
N ILE A 80 -21.05 -16.41 20.05
CA ILE A 80 -21.38 -15.00 20.25
C ILE A 80 -22.84 -14.82 19.87
N THR A 81 -23.59 -14.04 20.63
CA THR A 81 -24.98 -13.71 20.27
C THR A 81 -25.04 -12.53 19.30
N ALA A 82 -26.15 -12.40 18.58
CA ALA A 82 -26.36 -11.25 17.70
C ALA A 82 -26.33 -9.94 18.49
N GLU A 83 -26.88 -9.93 19.71
CA GLU A 83 -26.87 -8.77 20.60
C GLU A 83 -25.45 -8.37 21.00
N GLU A 84 -24.61 -9.32 21.40
CA GLU A 84 -23.20 -9.06 21.75
C GLU A 84 -22.41 -8.46 20.58
N TYR A 85 -22.68 -8.91 19.35
CA TYR A 85 -22.03 -8.34 18.16
C TYR A 85 -22.55 -6.94 17.82
N GLN A 86 -23.85 -6.67 18.01
CA GLN A 86 -24.42 -5.34 17.80
C GLN A 86 -23.88 -4.33 18.81
N GLU A 87 -23.76 -4.71 20.09
CA GLU A 87 -23.12 -3.86 21.11
C GLU A 87 -21.66 -3.56 20.74
N TYR A 88 -20.92 -4.55 20.23
CA TYR A 88 -19.56 -4.36 19.71
C TYR A 88 -19.52 -3.41 18.50
N HIS A 89 -20.46 -3.52 17.56
CA HIS A 89 -20.58 -2.62 16.41
C HIS A 89 -20.85 -1.17 16.86
N ASP A 90 -21.76 -0.99 17.82
CA ASP A 90 -22.08 0.31 18.38
C ASP A 90 -20.87 0.96 19.05
N GLU A 91 -20.13 0.22 19.89
CA GLU A 91 -18.94 0.75 20.55
C GLU A 91 -17.84 1.13 19.52
N ILE A 92 -17.62 0.31 18.49
CA ILE A 92 -16.67 0.64 17.41
C ILE A 92 -17.06 1.93 16.68
N ARG A 93 -18.36 2.12 16.46
CA ARG A 93 -18.90 3.29 15.78
C ARG A 93 -18.76 4.53 16.67
N GLU A 94 -19.05 4.43 17.96
CA GLU A 94 -18.91 5.51 18.94
C GLU A 94 -17.45 5.91 19.16
N ASP A 95 -16.54 4.93 19.30
CA ASP A 95 -15.10 5.16 19.42
C ASP A 95 -14.48 5.67 18.10
N GLY A 96 -15.27 5.66 17.02
CA GLY A 96 -14.92 6.25 15.72
C GLY A 96 -13.96 5.39 14.90
N ALA A 97 -13.72 4.14 15.30
CA ALA A 97 -12.76 3.24 14.65
C ALA A 97 -13.15 2.97 13.19
N TYR A 98 -14.44 2.74 12.89
CA TYR A 98 -14.94 2.64 11.52
C TYR A 98 -14.65 3.91 10.70
N SER A 99 -14.84 5.09 11.29
CA SER A 99 -14.59 6.37 10.60
C SER A 99 -13.10 6.55 10.30
N VAL A 100 -12.23 6.33 11.29
CA VAL A 100 -10.77 6.46 11.12
C VAL A 100 -10.28 5.54 10.02
N ARG A 101 -10.70 4.27 10.05
CA ARG A 101 -10.32 3.27 9.05
C ARG A 101 -10.92 3.58 7.68
N GLY A 102 -12.22 3.86 7.62
CA GLY A 102 -12.96 4.14 6.40
C GLY A 102 -12.42 5.35 5.63
N TYR A 103 -12.38 6.52 6.27
CA TYR A 103 -11.93 7.75 5.60
C TYR A 103 -10.46 7.69 5.19
N SER A 104 -9.60 7.09 6.00
CA SER A 104 -8.17 6.98 5.67
C SER A 104 -7.90 6.01 4.53
N LEU A 105 -8.58 4.85 4.48
CA LEU A 105 -8.48 3.91 3.38
C LEU A 105 -9.09 4.46 2.10
N MET A 106 -10.21 5.20 2.18
CA MET A 106 -10.80 5.87 1.02
C MET A 106 -9.89 6.97 0.47
N ALA A 107 -9.46 7.91 1.30
CA ALA A 107 -8.59 9.00 0.89
C ALA A 107 -7.22 8.48 0.41
N GLY A 108 -6.63 7.55 1.16
CA GLY A 108 -5.40 6.87 0.80
C GLY A 108 -5.53 6.10 -0.50
N GLY A 109 -6.61 5.33 -0.67
CA GLY A 109 -6.92 4.55 -1.87
C GLY A 109 -7.05 5.43 -3.11
N LEU A 110 -7.74 6.56 -3.03
CA LEU A 110 -7.85 7.51 -4.15
C LEU A 110 -6.49 8.09 -4.55
N LEU A 111 -5.65 8.44 -3.57
CA LEU A 111 -4.29 8.92 -3.81
C LEU A 111 -3.38 7.83 -4.42
N VAL A 112 -3.48 6.59 -3.93
CA VAL A 112 -2.74 5.45 -4.49
C VAL A 112 -3.21 5.14 -5.91
N MET A 113 -4.50 5.18 -6.18
CA MET A 113 -5.08 4.92 -7.49
C MET A 113 -4.64 5.97 -8.51
N THR A 114 -4.83 7.25 -8.18
CA THR A 114 -4.39 8.36 -9.05
C THR A 114 -2.87 8.38 -9.23
N GLY A 115 -2.13 8.13 -8.15
CA GLY A 115 -0.67 7.99 -8.19
C GLY A 115 -0.21 6.82 -9.06
N GLY A 116 -0.88 5.67 -8.99
CA GLY A 116 -0.61 4.49 -9.79
C GLY A 116 -0.82 4.74 -11.29
N LEU A 117 -1.93 5.39 -11.65
CA LEU A 117 -2.20 5.77 -13.05
C LEU A 117 -1.15 6.74 -13.62
N LEU A 118 -0.67 7.68 -12.80
CA LEU A 118 0.41 8.60 -13.18
C LEU A 118 1.77 7.90 -13.24
N LEU A 119 2.05 6.97 -12.32
CA LEU A 119 3.26 6.16 -12.30
C LEU A 119 3.34 5.23 -13.52
N PHE A 120 2.20 4.71 -13.99
CA PHE A 120 2.13 3.95 -15.23
C PHE A 120 2.55 4.78 -16.45
N ARG A 121 2.30 6.10 -16.41
CA ARG A 121 2.82 7.08 -17.38
C ARG A 121 4.24 7.55 -17.10
N LEU A 122 4.95 6.88 -16.18
CA LEU A 122 6.32 7.19 -15.75
C LEU A 122 6.46 8.62 -15.20
N ASN A 123 5.40 9.17 -14.59
CA ASN A 123 5.45 10.49 -13.99
C ASN A 123 5.83 10.37 -12.50
N ILE A 124 6.87 11.10 -12.08
CA ILE A 124 7.34 11.15 -10.68
C ILE A 124 6.26 11.60 -9.68
N LEU A 125 5.29 12.41 -10.12
CA LEU A 125 4.14 12.78 -9.28
C LEU A 125 3.33 11.55 -8.87
N GLY A 126 3.28 10.52 -9.74
CA GLY A 126 2.64 9.26 -9.44
C GLY A 126 3.24 8.58 -8.21
N VAL A 127 4.57 8.58 -8.12
CA VAL A 127 5.26 8.01 -6.95
C VAL A 127 4.92 8.78 -5.67
N LYS A 128 4.95 10.12 -5.73
CA LYS A 128 4.69 10.96 -4.55
C LYS A 128 3.27 10.77 -4.03
N LEU A 129 2.29 10.74 -4.93
CA LEU A 129 0.88 10.54 -4.57
C LEU A 129 0.64 9.13 -4.03
N SER A 130 1.17 8.10 -4.68
CA SER A 130 1.04 6.72 -4.18
C SER A 130 1.71 6.53 -2.82
N LEU A 131 2.87 7.13 -2.60
CA LEU A 131 3.55 7.03 -1.31
C LEU A 131 2.76 7.75 -0.20
N ALA A 132 2.29 8.97 -0.47
CA ALA A 132 1.47 9.71 0.49
C ALA A 132 0.16 8.98 0.82
N GLY A 133 -0.54 8.47 -0.20
CA GLY A 133 -1.77 7.71 -0.03
C GLY A 133 -1.56 6.40 0.75
N ALA A 134 -0.48 5.67 0.45
CA ALA A 134 -0.15 4.44 1.15
C ALA A 134 0.21 4.69 2.62
N ILE A 135 0.89 5.81 2.94
CA ILE A 135 1.18 6.18 4.33
C ILE A 135 -0.10 6.57 5.08
N ILE A 136 -1.00 7.34 4.45
CA ILE A 136 -2.29 7.70 5.05
C ILE A 136 -3.10 6.43 5.34
N GLY A 137 -3.20 5.53 4.36
CA GLY A 137 -3.90 4.26 4.53
C GLY A 137 -3.22 3.35 5.55
N LEU A 138 -1.89 3.39 5.68
CA LEU A 138 -1.19 2.61 6.71
C LEU A 138 -1.54 3.15 8.10
N LEU A 139 -1.36 4.46 8.34
CA LEU A 139 -1.57 5.04 9.66
C LEU A 139 -3.04 4.96 10.09
N GLY A 140 -3.98 5.31 9.20
CA GLY A 140 -5.40 5.27 9.54
C GLY A 140 -6.05 3.89 9.36
N GLY A 141 -5.65 3.12 8.35
CA GLY A 141 -6.19 1.78 8.12
C GLY A 141 -5.76 0.78 9.19
N PHE A 142 -4.46 0.76 9.51
CA PHE A 142 -3.95 -0.04 10.64
C PHE A 142 -4.42 0.54 11.98
N GLY A 143 -4.34 1.87 12.15
CA GLY A 143 -4.78 2.53 13.39
C GLY A 143 -6.24 2.26 13.73
N GLY A 144 -7.14 2.41 12.76
CA GLY A 144 -8.56 2.10 12.95
C GLY A 144 -8.81 0.61 13.18
N SER A 145 -8.09 -0.29 12.47
CA SER A 145 -8.20 -1.74 12.74
C SER A 145 -7.74 -2.08 14.17
N TRP A 146 -6.67 -1.44 14.64
CA TRP A 146 -6.17 -1.63 16.00
C TRP A 146 -7.16 -1.15 17.06
N MET A 147 -7.85 -0.03 16.83
CA MET A 147 -8.94 0.43 17.70
C MET A 147 -10.07 -0.62 17.77
N MET A 148 -10.47 -1.20 16.64
CA MET A 148 -11.47 -2.28 16.62
C MET A 148 -11.02 -3.49 17.45
N THR A 149 -9.73 -3.86 17.37
CA THR A 149 -9.17 -4.94 18.20
C THR A 149 -9.20 -4.61 19.69
N GLN A 150 -8.98 -3.34 20.07
CA GLN A 150 -9.07 -2.91 21.47
C GLN A 150 -10.49 -3.04 22.02
N VAL A 151 -11.49 -2.57 21.27
CA VAL A 151 -12.91 -2.73 21.63
C VAL A 151 -13.28 -4.22 21.73
N SER A 152 -12.82 -5.03 20.77
CA SER A 152 -13.02 -6.48 20.79
C SER A 152 -12.46 -7.12 22.05
N ALA A 153 -11.28 -6.69 22.51
CA ALA A 153 -10.64 -7.23 23.71
C ALA A 153 -11.42 -6.95 25.00
N GLU A 154 -12.27 -5.92 25.00
CA GLU A 154 -13.09 -5.52 26.14
C GLU A 154 -14.46 -6.18 26.14
N MET A 155 -15.05 -6.40 24.97
CA MET A 155 -16.46 -6.82 24.83
C MET A 155 -16.65 -8.26 24.36
N LEU A 156 -15.71 -8.81 23.58
CA LEU A 156 -15.88 -10.10 22.92
C LEU A 156 -14.97 -11.19 23.53
N PRO A 157 -15.34 -12.48 23.36
CA PRO A 157 -14.48 -13.59 23.76
C PRO A 157 -13.08 -13.50 23.15
N GLU A 158 -12.08 -13.97 23.90
CA GLU A 158 -10.66 -13.93 23.50
C GLU A 158 -10.41 -14.51 22.11
N GLN A 159 -11.17 -15.55 21.72
CA GLN A 159 -11.06 -16.19 20.41
C GLN A 159 -11.35 -15.21 19.26
N VAL A 160 -12.34 -14.33 19.41
CA VAL A 160 -12.69 -13.35 18.37
C VAL A 160 -11.73 -12.17 18.37
N THR A 161 -11.27 -11.77 19.55
CA THR A 161 -10.22 -10.76 19.68
C THR A 161 -8.94 -11.18 18.97
N VAL A 162 -8.53 -12.45 19.08
CA VAL A 162 -7.38 -12.99 18.35
C VAL A 162 -7.59 -12.94 16.82
N VAL A 163 -8.81 -13.23 16.35
CA VAL A 163 -9.15 -13.11 14.91
C VAL A 163 -9.06 -11.66 14.45
N ASN A 164 -9.61 -10.73 15.24
CA ASN A 164 -9.56 -9.30 14.95
C ASN A 164 -8.12 -8.76 14.97
N GLU A 165 -7.29 -9.22 15.90
CA GLU A 165 -5.87 -8.89 15.97
C GLU A 165 -5.10 -9.38 14.73
N LEU A 166 -5.37 -10.61 14.30
CA LEU A 166 -4.77 -11.16 13.08
C LEU A 166 -5.17 -10.35 11.83
N LEU A 167 -6.45 -9.98 11.71
CA LEU A 167 -6.94 -9.12 10.62
C LEU A 167 -6.28 -7.74 10.64
N SER A 168 -6.08 -7.15 11.82
CA SER A 168 -5.35 -5.90 12.00
C SER A 168 -3.90 -6.02 11.51
N TYR A 169 -3.18 -7.09 11.86
CA TYR A 169 -1.81 -7.30 11.36
C TYR A 169 -1.76 -7.53 9.85
N ILE A 170 -2.70 -8.30 9.30
CA ILE A 170 -2.80 -8.51 7.84
C ILE A 170 -3.00 -7.16 7.14
N CYS A 171 -3.90 -6.31 7.64
CA CYS A 171 -4.11 -4.96 7.11
C CYS A 171 -2.80 -4.15 7.16
N GLY A 172 -2.11 -4.13 8.30
CA GLY A 172 -0.85 -3.43 8.49
C GLY A 172 0.24 -3.88 7.51
N VAL A 173 0.40 -5.20 7.32
CA VAL A 173 1.38 -5.78 6.38
C VAL A 173 1.03 -5.43 4.93
N CYS A 174 -0.24 -5.55 4.53
CA CYS A 174 -0.69 -5.18 3.19
C CYS A 174 -0.42 -3.70 2.88
N MET A 175 -0.68 -2.81 3.85
CA MET A 175 -0.39 -1.39 3.70
C MET A 175 1.11 -1.09 3.69
N ALA A 176 1.91 -1.78 4.50
CA ALA A 176 3.36 -1.69 4.47
C ALA A 176 3.94 -2.12 3.12
N ILE A 177 3.39 -3.18 2.50
CA ILE A 177 3.74 -3.60 1.14
C ILE A 177 3.41 -2.51 0.13
N CYS A 178 2.25 -1.85 0.24
CA CYS A 178 1.89 -0.72 -0.63
C CYS A 178 2.88 0.44 -0.51
N VAL A 179 3.31 0.79 0.72
CA VAL A 179 4.35 1.81 0.97
C VAL A 179 5.68 1.39 0.34
N ALA A 180 6.11 0.15 0.55
CA ALA A 180 7.36 -0.37 0.00
C ALA A 180 7.34 -0.32 -1.53
N MET A 181 6.27 -0.83 -2.16
CA MET A 181 6.09 -0.79 -3.61
C MET A 181 6.08 0.63 -4.16
N ALA A 182 5.41 1.56 -3.49
CA ALA A 182 5.42 2.97 -3.88
C ALA A 182 6.80 3.60 -3.78
N ALA A 183 7.64 3.21 -2.80
CA ALA A 183 8.99 3.76 -2.64
C ALA A 183 10.02 3.21 -3.65
N LEU A 184 9.86 1.96 -4.11
CA LEU A 184 10.82 1.26 -4.97
C LEU A 184 11.30 2.06 -6.20
N PRO A 185 10.43 2.76 -6.96
CA PRO A 185 10.86 3.52 -8.15
C PRO A 185 11.84 4.66 -7.85
N ILE A 186 11.86 5.20 -6.63
CA ILE A 186 12.81 6.26 -6.22
C ILE A 186 14.13 5.67 -5.72
N LEU A 187 14.08 4.48 -5.08
CA LEU A 187 15.24 3.80 -4.52
C LEU A 187 16.09 3.12 -5.59
N ASN A 188 15.46 2.60 -6.66
CA ASN A 188 16.15 1.99 -7.79
C ASN A 188 16.61 3.06 -8.80
N SER A 189 17.92 3.17 -9.04
CA SER A 189 18.52 4.17 -9.94
C SER A 189 18.05 4.05 -11.39
N SER A 190 17.87 2.83 -11.91
CA SER A 190 17.38 2.55 -13.27
C SER A 190 15.90 2.91 -13.42
N ALA A 191 15.08 2.61 -12.41
CA ALA A 191 13.68 3.01 -12.37
C ALA A 191 13.54 4.54 -12.29
N ARG A 192 14.33 5.18 -11.42
CA ARG A 192 14.34 6.64 -11.26
C ARG A 192 14.76 7.38 -12.53
N ALA A 193 15.69 6.80 -13.30
CA ALA A 193 16.08 7.32 -14.61
C ALA A 193 14.91 7.29 -15.61
N ALA A 194 14.06 6.26 -15.57
CA ALA A 194 12.89 6.16 -16.45
C ALA A 194 11.77 7.16 -16.10
N LEU A 195 11.69 7.64 -14.85
CA LEU A 195 10.68 8.61 -14.41
C LEU A 195 10.97 10.06 -14.87
N ASN A 196 12.18 10.32 -15.37
CA ASN A 196 12.65 11.66 -15.75
C ASN A 196 13.02 11.75 -17.24
N GLU A 197 12.52 10.86 -18.08
CA GLU A 197 12.85 10.84 -19.51
C GLU A 197 12.25 12.08 -20.20
N LYS A 198 13.04 13.14 -20.31
CA LYS A 198 12.73 14.30 -21.14
C LYS A 198 12.95 13.90 -22.60
N VAL A 199 11.93 14.06 -23.43
CA VAL A 199 12.05 13.90 -24.88
C VAL A 199 12.97 15.00 -25.40
N THR A 200 14.21 14.67 -25.73
CA THR A 200 15.06 15.52 -26.56
C THR A 200 14.61 15.38 -28.01
N LEU A 201 13.92 16.38 -28.52
CA LEU A 201 13.64 16.50 -29.95
C LEU A 201 14.97 16.78 -30.66
N VAL A 202 15.45 15.82 -31.43
CA VAL A 202 16.52 16.07 -32.39
C VAL A 202 15.84 16.69 -33.60
N ASN A 203 15.95 18.01 -33.76
CA ASN A 203 15.66 18.63 -35.05
C ASN A 203 16.79 18.21 -35.97
N GLU A 204 16.51 17.31 -36.91
CA GLU A 204 17.35 17.14 -38.10
C GLU A 204 17.14 18.40 -38.94
N GLU A 205 18.10 19.33 -38.90
CA GLU A 205 18.21 20.39 -39.91
C GLU A 205 18.57 19.70 -41.24
N GLU A 206 17.67 19.77 -42.23
CA GLU A 206 17.91 19.37 -43.63
C GLU A 206 19.05 20.16 -44.28
#